data_AF-B9AH33-F1
#
_entry.id   AF-B9AH33-F1
#
_cell.length_a   1.000
_cell.length_b   1.000
_cell.length_c   1.000
_cell.angle_alpha   90.00
_cell.angle_beta   90.00
_cell.angle_gamma   90.00
#
_symmetry.space_group_name_H-M   'P 1'
#
loop_
_entity.id
_entity.type
_entity.pdbx_description
1 polymer ?
#
loop_
_entity_poly.entity_id
_entity_poly.type
_entity_poly.pdbx_seq_one_letter_code
_entity_poly.pdbx_strand_id
1 'polypeptide(L)'
;MKDDFIRLVKTQWIEVENNELKNYALVQAIMFAMIFLCISGVIVLFLRLDLLKVFYLFCGVFLTACMAFLIFSKREWFDERYDLTYNGYEVGYRDFEDRLSYEAVVLMLLVAMPALTSMFFVCGLYFGNTIVAVSELIAIPIPFILMFLRIKAYENKIVINLKGQIDFFPILYLNFGLFNAMAGIAFSIRTILVNLIYGGYSLMLCLLYFILVFLIELFLVSPDVADKIFPWNLRTINGYLKSVFIYVPLVSVGYGIFLVFEGVI
;
A
#
# COMPACT_ATOMS: atom_id res chain seq x y z
N MET A 1 -9.35 -3.26 32.66
CA MET A 1 -8.59 -4.28 31.90
C MET A 1 -9.30 -4.76 30.63
N LYS A 2 -10.49 -5.39 30.68
CA LYS A 2 -11.19 -5.85 29.45
C LYS A 2 -11.72 -4.69 28.59
N ASP A 3 -12.23 -3.65 29.25
CA ASP A 3 -12.70 -2.43 28.59
C ASP A 3 -11.55 -1.57 28.06
N ASP A 4 -10.42 -1.49 28.79
CA ASP A 4 -9.22 -0.79 28.32
C ASP A 4 -8.57 -1.48 27.12
N PHE A 5 -8.58 -2.82 27.08
CA PHE A 5 -8.07 -3.58 25.93
C PHE A 5 -8.95 -3.38 24.70
N ILE A 6 -10.27 -3.46 24.84
CA ILE A 6 -11.21 -3.19 23.74
C ILE A 6 -11.10 -1.74 23.27
N ARG A 7 -10.85 -0.80 24.18
CA ARG A 7 -10.58 0.60 23.86
C ARG A 7 -9.26 0.72 23.09
N LEU A 8 -8.14 0.24 23.63
CA LEU A 8 -6.82 0.16 22.96
C LEU A 8 -6.86 -0.41 21.54
N VAL A 9 -7.69 -1.44 21.34
CA VAL A 9 -7.89 -2.15 20.06
C VAL A 9 -8.71 -1.31 19.08
N LYS A 10 -9.70 -0.55 19.56
CA LYS A 10 -10.58 0.31 18.73
C LYS A 10 -9.92 1.62 18.37
N THR A 11 -9.12 2.16 19.27
CA THR A 11 -8.48 3.46 19.17
C THR A 11 -7.03 3.25 18.74
N GLN A 12 -6.85 2.84 17.50
CA GLN A 12 -5.51 2.86 16.91
C GLN A 12 -4.99 4.29 17.05
N TRP A 13 -3.92 4.47 17.83
CA TRP A 13 -3.25 5.75 18.08
C TRP A 13 -3.70 6.62 19.30
N ILE A 14 -4.00 6.06 20.50
CA ILE A 14 -4.15 6.89 21.76
C ILE A 14 -2.80 7.20 22.41
N GLU A 15 -2.57 8.41 22.95
CA GLU A 15 -1.43 8.68 23.84
C GLU A 15 -1.29 7.61 24.94
N VAL A 16 -0.15 6.91 24.99
CA VAL A 16 0.13 5.87 25.99
C VAL A 16 1.40 6.28 26.73
N GLU A 17 1.42 6.10 28.06
CA GLU A 17 2.65 6.30 28.83
C GLU A 17 3.80 5.45 28.27
N ASN A 18 5.01 6.03 28.25
CA ASN A 18 6.20 5.37 27.70
C ASN A 18 6.50 3.98 28.28
N ASN A 19 6.09 3.73 29.53
CA ASN A 19 6.24 2.43 30.18
C ASN A 19 5.28 1.36 29.64
N GLU A 20 4.12 1.75 29.11
CA GLU A 20 3.11 0.85 28.52
C GLU A 20 3.19 0.75 26.99
N LEU A 21 3.91 1.68 26.34
CA LEU A 21 4.06 1.74 24.89
C LEU A 21 4.60 0.43 24.28
N LYS A 22 5.51 -0.27 24.97
CA LYS A 22 6.04 -1.57 24.51
C LYS A 22 4.97 -2.66 24.49
N ASN A 23 4.10 -2.69 25.50
CA ASN A 23 3.00 -3.65 25.58
C ASN A 23 1.93 -3.31 24.53
N TYR A 24 1.64 -2.03 24.34
CA TYR A 24 0.77 -1.56 23.26
C TYR A 24 1.32 -1.98 21.88
N ALA A 25 2.60 -1.72 21.60
CA ALA A 25 3.24 -2.09 20.35
C ALA A 25 3.21 -3.61 20.10
N LEU A 26 3.40 -4.40 21.16
CA LEU A 26 3.29 -5.86 21.09
C LEU A 26 1.87 -6.30 20.75
N VAL A 27 0.85 -5.74 21.39
CA VAL A 27 -0.55 -6.04 21.11
C VAL A 27 -0.89 -5.70 19.66
N GLN A 28 -0.48 -4.54 19.17
CA GLN A 28 -0.68 -4.15 17.78
C GLN A 28 0.03 -5.09 16.80
N ALA A 29 1.28 -5.46 17.08
CA ALA A 29 2.01 -6.42 16.26
C ALA A 29 1.30 -7.78 16.17
N ILE A 30 0.77 -8.28 17.29
CA ILE A 30 -0.01 -9.53 17.33
C ILE A 30 -1.30 -9.38 16.53
N MET A 31 -2.02 -8.25 16.65
CA MET A 31 -3.24 -8.00 15.87
C MET A 31 -2.98 -8.02 14.37
N PHE A 32 -1.97 -7.29 13.89
CA PHE A 32 -1.58 -7.30 12.49
C PHE A 32 -1.20 -8.70 12.02
N ALA A 33 -0.41 -9.44 12.82
CA ALA A 33 -0.07 -10.82 12.52
C ALA A 33 -1.32 -11.71 12.38
N MET A 34 -2.28 -11.61 13.31
CA MET A 34 -3.51 -12.40 13.27
C MET A 34 -4.36 -12.11 12.03
N ILE A 35 -4.53 -10.83 11.67
CA ILE A 35 -5.27 -10.43 10.47
C ILE A 35 -4.65 -11.07 9.22
N PHE A 36 -3.33 -10.91 9.04
CA PHE A 36 -2.66 -11.46 7.86
C PHE A 36 -2.54 -12.99 7.90
N LEU A 37 -2.45 -13.63 9.06
CA LEU A 37 -2.55 -15.09 9.19
C LEU A 37 -3.91 -15.61 8.72
N CYS A 38 -5.01 -14.93 9.08
CA CYS A 38 -6.34 -15.30 8.61
C CYS A 38 -6.43 -15.21 7.09
N ILE A 39 -5.96 -14.10 6.50
CA ILE A 39 -5.96 -13.91 5.05
C ILE A 39 -5.06 -14.96 4.36
N SER A 40 -3.84 -15.17 4.85
CA SER A 40 -2.93 -16.20 4.35
C SER A 40 -3.54 -17.59 4.47
N GLY A 41 -4.24 -17.90 5.56
CA GLY A 41 -4.96 -19.16 5.74
C GLY A 41 -6.02 -19.41 4.67
N VAL A 42 -6.79 -18.39 4.32
CA VAL A 42 -7.76 -18.46 3.21
C VAL A 42 -7.05 -18.74 1.88
N ILE A 43 -5.94 -18.06 1.61
CA ILE A 43 -5.14 -18.28 0.38
C ILE A 43 -4.60 -19.71 0.33
N VAL A 44 -4.05 -20.21 1.43
CA VAL A 44 -3.52 -21.58 1.53
C VAL A 44 -4.61 -22.62 1.27
N LEU A 45 -5.79 -22.44 1.85
CA LEU A 45 -6.92 -23.35 1.66
C LEU A 45 -7.45 -23.31 0.22
N PHE A 46 -7.56 -22.12 -0.37
CA PHE A 46 -8.10 -21.94 -1.71
C PHE A 46 -7.14 -22.44 -2.80
N LEU A 47 -5.86 -22.10 -2.70
CA LEU A 47 -4.84 -22.45 -3.70
C LEU A 47 -4.14 -23.79 -3.43
N ARG A 48 -4.42 -24.45 -2.30
CA ARG A 48 -3.79 -25.73 -1.89
C ARG A 48 -2.27 -25.68 -1.97
N LEU A 49 -1.71 -24.66 -1.32
CA LEU A 49 -0.27 -24.35 -1.40
C LEU A 49 0.60 -25.44 -0.76
N ASP A 50 1.78 -25.68 -1.35
CA ASP A 50 2.80 -26.54 -0.75
C ASP A 50 3.48 -25.84 0.45
N LEU A 51 4.20 -26.64 1.25
CA LEU A 51 4.82 -26.18 2.49
C LEU A 51 5.81 -25.01 2.26
N LEU A 52 6.50 -24.99 1.13
CA LEU A 52 7.43 -23.92 0.78
C LEU A 52 6.69 -22.59 0.56
N LYS A 53 5.58 -22.59 -0.20
CA LYS A 53 4.75 -21.40 -0.40
C LYS A 53 4.08 -20.94 0.88
N VAL A 54 3.64 -21.87 1.74
CA VAL A 54 3.13 -21.54 3.08
C VAL A 54 4.21 -20.86 3.92
N PHE A 55 5.44 -21.35 3.89
CA PHE A 55 6.57 -20.74 4.60
C PHE A 55 6.81 -19.29 4.18
N TYR A 56 6.78 -18.99 2.87
CA TYR A 56 6.94 -17.62 2.39
C TYR A 56 5.81 -16.68 2.83
N LEU A 57 4.55 -17.13 2.84
CA LEU A 57 3.45 -16.35 3.42
C LEU A 57 3.69 -16.06 4.90
N PHE A 58 4.12 -17.05 5.66
CA PHE A 58 4.40 -16.88 7.08
C PHE A 58 5.55 -15.90 7.34
N CYS A 59 6.61 -15.92 6.52
CA CYS A 59 7.66 -14.92 6.57
C CYS A 59 7.13 -13.49 6.36
N GLY A 60 6.21 -13.29 5.41
CA GLY A 60 5.59 -11.97 5.19
C GLY A 60 4.78 -11.48 6.38
N VAL A 61 3.95 -12.36 6.96
CA VAL A 61 3.20 -12.08 8.20
C VAL A 61 4.16 -11.69 9.33
N PHE A 62 5.23 -12.49 9.52
CA PHE A 62 6.22 -12.24 10.57
C PHE A 62 6.91 -10.89 10.39
N LEU A 63 7.33 -10.56 9.16
CA LEU A 63 7.94 -9.26 8.85
C LEU A 63 6.97 -8.10 9.10
N THR A 64 5.69 -8.25 8.76
CA THR A 64 4.66 -7.26 9.11
C THR A 64 4.52 -7.09 10.62
N ALA A 65 4.55 -8.18 11.40
CA ALA A 65 4.52 -8.09 12.87
C ALA A 65 5.74 -7.35 13.43
N CYS A 66 6.94 -7.65 12.92
CA CYS A 66 8.16 -6.94 13.29
C CYS A 66 8.07 -5.45 12.93
N MET A 67 7.59 -5.13 11.73
CA MET A 67 7.45 -3.76 11.25
C MET A 67 6.43 -2.98 12.08
N ALA A 68 5.28 -3.58 12.40
CA ALA A 68 4.30 -3.04 13.31
C ALA A 68 4.93 -2.73 14.67
N PHE A 69 5.59 -3.72 15.28
CA PHE A 69 6.24 -3.55 16.58
C PHE A 69 7.23 -2.38 16.58
N LEU A 70 8.07 -2.26 15.55
CA LEU A 70 9.05 -1.17 15.43
C LEU A 70 8.38 0.19 15.30
N ILE A 71 7.37 0.32 14.43
CA ILE A 71 6.67 1.59 14.21
C ILE A 71 5.94 2.03 15.48
N PHE A 72 5.20 1.13 16.13
CA PHE A 72 4.47 1.47 17.36
C PHE A 72 5.40 1.69 18.56
N SER A 73 6.53 0.99 18.64
CA SER A 73 7.53 1.24 19.70
C SER A 73 8.25 2.58 19.57
N LYS A 74 8.26 3.15 18.36
CA LYS A 74 8.85 4.47 18.05
C LYS A 74 7.78 5.51 17.72
N ARG A 75 6.55 5.27 18.16
CA ARG A 75 5.41 6.10 17.82
C ARG A 75 5.63 7.59 18.13
N GLU A 76 6.13 7.94 19.32
CA GLU A 76 6.36 9.35 19.69
C GLU A 76 7.18 10.10 18.64
N TRP A 77 8.20 9.45 18.07
CA TRP A 77 9.02 10.03 17.01
C TRP A 77 8.22 10.25 15.72
N PHE A 78 7.35 9.30 15.35
CA PHE A 78 6.48 9.44 14.19
C PHE A 78 5.42 10.54 14.42
N ASP A 79 4.90 10.66 15.64
CA ASP A 79 3.91 11.66 16.02
C ASP A 79 4.51 13.06 15.95
N GLU A 80 5.71 13.27 16.50
CA GLU A 80 6.44 14.54 16.40
C GLU A 80 6.78 14.90 14.95
N ARG A 81 7.18 13.90 14.14
CA ARG A 81 7.67 14.14 12.77
C ARG A 81 6.55 14.37 11.77
N TYR A 82 5.41 13.72 11.96
CA TYR A 82 4.33 13.68 10.97
C TYR A 82 3.01 14.22 11.51
N ASP A 83 2.92 14.65 12.76
CA ASP A 83 1.70 15.18 13.40
C ASP A 83 0.51 14.20 13.30
N LEU A 84 0.79 12.94 13.61
CA LEU A 84 -0.15 11.84 13.42
C LEU A 84 -1.30 11.85 14.44
N THR A 85 -1.12 12.54 15.57
CA THR A 85 -2.12 12.71 16.62
C THR A 85 -3.18 13.72 16.21
N TYR A 86 -4.44 13.31 16.27
CA TYR A 86 -5.59 14.18 16.01
C TYR A 86 -5.82 15.16 17.17
N ASN A 87 -4.96 16.17 17.30
CA ASN A 87 -5.10 17.24 18.29
C ASN A 87 -5.84 18.43 17.66
N GLY A 88 -7.18 18.47 17.77
CA GLY A 88 -7.88 19.76 17.79
C GLY A 88 -8.77 20.14 16.62
N TYR A 89 -9.65 19.26 16.13
CA TYR A 89 -10.90 19.71 15.52
C TYR A 89 -12.10 19.32 16.38
N GLU A 90 -12.49 20.24 17.25
CA GLU A 90 -13.86 20.32 17.76
C GLU A 90 -14.82 20.56 16.58
N VAL A 91 -15.30 19.51 15.92
CA VAL A 91 -16.48 19.64 15.07
C VAL A 91 -17.38 18.44 15.31
N GLY A 92 -18.45 18.70 16.06
CA GLY A 92 -19.37 17.69 16.57
C GLY A 92 -20.00 16.83 15.50
N TYR A 93 -19.84 15.52 15.66
CA TYR A 93 -20.90 14.52 15.62
C TYR A 93 -20.48 13.38 16.54
N ARG A 94 -21.24 13.19 17.62
CA ARG A 94 -20.93 12.46 18.85
C ARG A 94 -20.82 10.93 18.73
N ASP A 95 -20.70 10.38 17.52
CA ASP A 95 -20.77 8.93 17.29
C ASP A 95 -19.57 8.32 16.53
N PHE A 96 -18.55 9.12 16.21
CA PHE A 96 -17.32 8.65 15.55
C PHE A 96 -16.07 9.29 16.19
N GLU A 97 -15.80 8.96 17.45
CA GLU A 97 -14.76 9.59 18.28
C GLU A 97 -13.30 9.16 17.98
N ASP A 98 -13.03 8.25 17.05
CA ASP A 98 -11.66 7.79 16.78
C ASP A 98 -11.37 7.66 15.28
N ARG A 99 -10.90 8.72 14.62
CA ARG A 99 -10.49 8.67 13.21
C ARG A 99 -9.00 8.97 13.06
N LEU A 100 -8.22 7.93 12.71
CA LEU A 100 -6.82 8.08 12.30
C LEU A 100 -6.66 9.18 11.23
N SER A 101 -5.58 9.94 11.30
CA SER A 101 -5.21 10.83 10.20
C SER A 101 -4.89 10.02 8.93
N TYR A 102 -5.10 10.60 7.74
CA TYR A 102 -4.71 9.94 6.50
C TYR A 102 -3.21 9.68 6.42
N GLU A 103 -2.38 10.51 7.07
CA GLU A 103 -0.96 10.26 7.27
C GLU A 103 -0.74 8.98 8.11
N ALA A 104 -1.48 8.80 9.20
CA ALA A 104 -1.41 7.57 9.99
C ALA A 104 -1.90 6.36 9.19
N VAL A 105 -2.92 6.51 8.34
CA VAL A 105 -3.34 5.45 7.41
C VAL A 105 -2.20 5.07 6.45
N VAL A 106 -1.48 6.04 5.86
CA VAL A 106 -0.31 5.76 5.01
C VAL A 106 0.75 4.96 5.77
N LEU A 107 1.00 5.29 7.04
CA LEU A 107 1.94 4.56 7.89
C LEU A 107 1.47 3.13 8.20
N MET A 108 0.17 2.92 8.43
CA MET A 108 -0.41 1.58 8.59
C MET A 108 -0.36 0.75 7.30
N LEU A 109 -0.57 1.39 6.14
CA LEU A 109 -0.41 0.72 4.84
C LEU A 109 1.04 0.26 4.64
N LEU A 110 2.01 1.08 5.06
CA LEU A 110 3.42 0.69 5.05
C LEU A 110 3.70 -0.53 5.94
N VAL A 111 3.05 -0.66 7.10
CA VAL A 111 3.14 -1.87 7.96
C VAL A 111 2.59 -3.11 7.25
N ALA A 112 1.53 -2.97 6.45
CA ALA A 112 0.93 -4.06 5.68
C ALA A 112 1.77 -4.52 4.47
N MET A 113 2.74 -3.71 4.03
CA MET A 113 3.55 -3.94 2.83
C MET A 113 4.23 -5.33 2.80
N PRO A 114 4.91 -5.82 3.85
CA PRO A 114 5.58 -7.13 3.80
C PRO A 114 4.61 -8.30 3.59
N ALA A 115 3.47 -8.30 4.28
CA ALA A 115 2.45 -9.34 4.11
C ALA A 115 1.88 -9.34 2.68
N LEU A 116 1.49 -8.18 2.15
CA LEU A 116 0.98 -8.09 0.78
C LEU A 116 2.04 -8.51 -0.26
N THR A 117 3.27 -8.05 -0.09
CA THR A 117 4.39 -8.44 -0.96
C THR A 117 4.60 -9.95 -0.97
N SER A 118 4.54 -10.60 0.20
CA SER A 118 4.67 -12.06 0.30
C SER A 118 3.52 -12.80 -0.38
N MET A 119 2.30 -12.27 -0.32
CA MET A 119 1.13 -12.86 -0.99
C MET A 119 1.31 -12.83 -2.50
N PHE A 120 1.70 -11.68 -3.06
CA PHE A 120 1.94 -11.55 -4.50
C PHE A 120 3.15 -12.38 -4.96
N PHE A 121 4.22 -12.44 -4.18
CA PHE A 121 5.37 -13.32 -4.44
C PHE A 121 4.92 -14.78 -4.55
N VAL A 122 4.10 -15.26 -3.61
CA VAL A 122 3.59 -16.64 -3.60
C VAL A 122 2.63 -16.89 -4.76
N CYS A 123 1.76 -15.93 -5.10
CA CYS A 123 0.95 -16.00 -6.31
C CYS A 123 1.83 -16.09 -7.57
N GLY A 124 2.91 -15.31 -7.66
CA GLY A 124 3.87 -15.36 -8.77
C GLY A 124 4.56 -16.73 -8.87
N LEU A 125 4.92 -17.34 -7.73
CA LEU A 125 5.46 -18.71 -7.70
C LEU A 125 4.42 -19.78 -8.09
N TYR A 126 3.14 -19.54 -7.80
CA TYR A 126 2.07 -20.51 -8.07
C TYR A 126 1.59 -20.46 -9.52
N PHE A 127 1.32 -19.27 -10.05
CA PHE A 127 0.76 -19.07 -11.40
C PHE A 127 1.82 -18.88 -12.49
N GLY A 128 3.03 -18.47 -12.10
CA GLY A 128 4.09 -18.12 -13.04
C GLY A 128 5.35 -18.94 -12.82
N ASN A 129 6.48 -18.25 -12.72
CA ASN A 129 7.78 -18.84 -12.48
C ASN A 129 8.58 -17.96 -11.49
N THR A 130 9.80 -18.38 -11.17
CA THR A 130 10.66 -17.64 -10.25
C THR A 130 10.93 -16.20 -10.70
N ILE A 131 11.03 -15.94 -12.00
CA ILE A 131 11.24 -14.58 -12.52
C ILE A 131 10.01 -13.71 -12.26
N VAL A 132 8.81 -14.23 -12.53
CA VAL A 132 7.54 -13.55 -12.20
C VAL A 132 7.48 -13.25 -10.71
N ALA A 133 7.76 -14.24 -9.86
CA ALA A 133 7.75 -14.05 -8.42
C ALA A 133 8.74 -12.98 -7.96
N VAL A 134 9.99 -13.00 -8.43
CA VAL A 134 11.01 -12.01 -8.09
C VAL A 134 10.61 -10.61 -8.56
N SER A 135 10.00 -10.50 -9.73
CA SER A 135 9.48 -9.23 -10.22
C SER A 135 8.40 -8.65 -9.30
N GLU A 136 7.44 -9.46 -8.88
CA GLU A 136 6.38 -9.04 -7.94
C GLU A 136 6.95 -8.65 -6.57
N LEU A 137 7.95 -9.41 -6.08
CA LEU A 137 8.65 -9.13 -4.83
C LEU A 137 9.29 -7.74 -4.82
N ILE A 138 9.80 -7.28 -5.98
CA ILE A 138 10.41 -5.95 -6.12
C ILE A 138 9.36 -4.88 -6.38
N ALA A 139 8.33 -5.17 -7.17
CA ALA A 139 7.36 -4.19 -7.61
C ALA A 139 6.35 -3.78 -6.54
N ILE A 140 5.78 -4.74 -5.80
CA ILE A 140 4.69 -4.50 -4.85
C ILE A 140 5.07 -3.51 -3.73
N PRO A 141 6.30 -3.52 -3.16
CA PRO A 141 6.70 -2.52 -2.17
C PRO A 141 6.71 -1.07 -2.67
N ILE A 142 6.89 -0.83 -3.97
CA ILE A 142 7.11 0.50 -4.55
C ILE A 142 5.99 1.49 -4.22
N PRO A 143 4.69 1.22 -4.47
CA PRO A 143 3.62 2.14 -4.14
C PRO A 143 3.59 2.53 -2.66
N PHE A 144 3.82 1.58 -1.74
CA PHE A 144 3.84 1.86 -0.30
C PHE A 144 4.96 2.82 0.07
N ILE A 145 6.17 2.58 -0.46
CA ILE A 145 7.34 3.42 -0.21
C ILE A 145 7.10 4.82 -0.78
N LEU A 146 6.60 4.93 -2.01
CA LEU A 146 6.34 6.22 -2.64
C LEU A 146 5.27 7.02 -1.89
N MET A 147 4.19 6.38 -1.46
CA MET A 147 3.17 7.03 -0.63
C MET A 147 3.74 7.49 0.70
N PHE A 148 4.55 6.66 1.37
CA PHE A 148 5.19 7.03 2.63
C PHE A 148 6.16 8.21 2.48
N LEU A 149 6.97 8.24 1.42
CA LEU A 149 7.86 9.37 1.12
C LEU A 149 7.08 10.68 0.91
N ARG A 150 5.81 10.57 0.52
CA ARG A 150 4.88 11.68 0.30
C ARG A 150 3.76 11.73 1.33
N ILE A 151 3.99 11.23 2.55
CA ILE A 151 2.97 11.20 3.60
C ILE A 151 2.32 12.58 3.82
N LYS A 152 3.08 13.68 3.73
CA LYS A 152 2.59 15.07 3.81
C LYS A 152 1.63 15.49 2.69
N ALA A 153 1.59 14.80 1.56
CA ALA A 153 0.55 15.01 0.56
C ALA A 153 -0.85 14.67 1.11
N TYR A 154 -0.91 13.76 2.08
CA TYR A 154 -2.12 13.26 2.73
C TYR A 154 -2.46 14.02 4.01
N GLU A 155 -1.85 15.19 4.23
CA GLU A 155 -2.13 16.06 5.38
C GLU A 155 -3.62 16.41 5.44
N ASN A 156 -4.19 16.17 6.62
CA ASN A 156 -5.62 16.07 6.88
C ASN A 156 -6.34 17.42 6.76
N LYS A 157 -7.43 17.53 6.00
CA LYS A 157 -8.38 18.65 6.12
C LYS A 157 -9.87 18.31 6.22
N ILE A 158 -10.34 17.06 6.15
CA ILE A 158 -11.59 16.52 6.76
C ILE A 158 -11.88 15.11 6.22
N VAL A 159 -12.24 14.18 7.12
CA VAL A 159 -12.75 12.84 6.78
C VAL A 159 -14.23 12.94 6.37
N ILE A 160 -14.48 13.00 5.06
CA ILE A 160 -15.80 12.91 4.40
C ILE A 160 -16.90 13.71 5.11
N ASN A 161 -17.05 14.98 4.73
CA ASN A 161 -18.22 15.75 5.17
C ASN A 161 -19.46 15.27 4.39
N LEU A 162 -20.64 15.27 5.03
CA LEU A 162 -21.97 15.09 4.41
C LEU A 162 -22.21 16.01 3.19
N LYS A 163 -21.36 17.04 3.01
CA LYS A 163 -21.29 17.94 1.85
C LYS A 163 -20.55 17.39 0.61
N GLY A 164 -20.08 16.13 0.61
CA GLY A 164 -19.48 15.48 -0.57
C GLY A 164 -18.00 15.82 -0.84
N GLN A 165 -17.28 16.32 0.17
CA GLN A 165 -15.82 16.48 0.13
C GLN A 165 -15.15 15.17 0.53
N ILE A 166 -14.23 14.68 -0.29
CA ILE A 166 -13.38 13.52 0.00
C ILE A 166 -11.96 14.04 -0.16
N ASP A 167 -11.24 14.29 0.94
CA ASP A 167 -9.79 14.54 0.87
C ASP A 167 -9.06 13.32 0.26
N PHE A 168 -7.77 13.45 -0.04
CA PHE A 168 -7.00 12.39 -0.70
C PHE A 168 -6.98 11.09 0.10
N PHE A 169 -7.90 10.16 -0.18
CA PHE A 169 -8.07 8.95 0.60
C PHE A 169 -6.98 7.93 0.26
N PRO A 170 -6.03 7.62 1.17
CA PRO A 170 -4.80 6.88 0.83
C PRO A 170 -5.04 5.52 0.19
N ILE A 171 -6.04 4.78 0.68
CA ILE A 171 -6.34 3.41 0.22
C ILE A 171 -6.67 3.38 -1.29
N LEU A 172 -7.33 4.41 -1.81
CA LEU A 172 -7.68 4.48 -3.23
C LEU A 172 -6.45 4.69 -4.13
N TYR A 173 -5.54 5.58 -3.73
CA TYR A 173 -4.30 5.82 -4.44
C TYR A 173 -3.36 4.61 -4.35
N LEU A 174 -3.34 3.93 -3.20
CA LEU A 174 -2.61 2.66 -3.06
C LEU A 174 -3.14 1.61 -4.02
N ASN A 175 -4.47 1.48 -4.19
CA ASN A 175 -5.02 0.50 -5.13
C ASN A 175 -4.57 0.76 -6.57
N PHE A 176 -4.61 2.03 -7.03
CA PHE A 176 -4.09 2.37 -8.35
C PHE A 176 -2.59 2.07 -8.49
N GLY A 177 -1.81 2.41 -7.47
CA GLY A 177 -0.38 2.08 -7.42
C GLY A 177 -0.14 0.57 -7.45
N LEU A 178 -0.87 -0.23 -6.66
CA LEU A 178 -0.77 -1.69 -6.68
C LEU A 178 -1.12 -2.28 -8.05
N PHE A 179 -2.18 -1.78 -8.71
CA PHE A 179 -2.51 -2.25 -10.06
C PHE A 179 -1.40 -1.97 -11.08
N ASN A 180 -0.82 -0.76 -11.05
CA ASN A 180 0.28 -0.42 -11.97
C ASN A 180 1.60 -1.10 -11.57
N ALA A 181 1.85 -1.31 -10.28
CA ALA A 181 2.97 -2.09 -9.78
C ALA A 181 2.93 -3.53 -10.28
N MET A 182 1.76 -4.19 -10.19
CA MET A 182 1.56 -5.56 -10.69
C MET A 182 1.64 -5.62 -12.23
N ALA A 183 0.83 -4.82 -12.91
CA ALA A 183 0.65 -4.95 -14.36
C ALA A 183 1.79 -4.33 -15.17
N GLY A 184 2.34 -3.22 -14.68
CA GLY A 184 3.36 -2.46 -15.37
C GLY A 184 4.75 -2.73 -14.78
N ILE A 185 4.97 -2.42 -13.50
CA ILE A 185 6.33 -2.39 -12.94
C ILE A 185 6.90 -3.81 -12.86
N ALA A 186 6.16 -4.76 -12.27
CA ALA A 186 6.58 -6.15 -12.19
C ALA A 186 6.86 -6.72 -13.59
N PHE A 187 6.02 -6.40 -14.58
CA PHE A 187 6.27 -6.83 -15.94
C PHE A 187 7.53 -6.20 -16.53
N SER A 188 7.71 -4.90 -16.40
CA SER A 188 8.93 -4.23 -16.88
C SER A 188 10.20 -4.81 -16.26
N ILE A 189 10.21 -5.06 -14.95
CA ILE A 189 11.28 -5.77 -14.25
C ILE A 189 11.47 -7.18 -14.81
N ARG A 190 10.37 -7.92 -15.05
CA ARG A 190 10.41 -9.26 -15.65
C ARG A 190 11.09 -9.23 -17.01
N THR A 191 10.74 -8.28 -17.89
CA THR A 191 11.37 -8.19 -19.22
C THR A 191 12.86 -7.90 -19.13
N ILE A 192 13.29 -7.05 -18.18
CA ILE A 192 14.70 -6.79 -17.90
C ILE A 192 15.38 -8.08 -17.43
N LEU A 193 14.80 -8.80 -16.47
CA LEU A 193 15.38 -10.05 -15.95
C LEU A 193 15.47 -11.13 -17.04
N VAL A 194 14.41 -11.33 -17.83
CA VAL A 194 14.41 -12.27 -18.96
C VAL A 194 15.49 -11.89 -19.97
N ASN A 195 15.62 -10.60 -20.28
CA ASN A 195 16.65 -10.10 -21.18
C ASN A 195 18.06 -10.41 -20.70
N LEU A 196 18.33 -10.16 -19.42
CA LEU A 196 19.65 -10.36 -18.80
C LEU A 196 20.03 -11.85 -18.71
N ILE A 197 19.05 -12.74 -18.50
CA ILE A 197 19.31 -14.18 -18.31
C ILE A 197 19.35 -14.93 -19.64
N TYR A 198 18.38 -14.69 -20.53
CA TYR A 198 18.18 -15.52 -21.73
C TYR A 198 18.54 -14.80 -23.03
N GLY A 199 18.59 -13.46 -23.03
CA GLY A 199 18.65 -12.67 -24.25
C GLY A 199 17.33 -12.75 -25.05
N GLY A 200 16.86 -11.64 -25.63
CA GLY A 200 15.68 -11.68 -26.49
C GLY A 200 15.05 -10.34 -26.83
N TYR A 201 15.11 -9.37 -25.91
CA TYR A 201 14.62 -8.00 -26.13
C TYR A 201 15.78 -7.01 -26.34
N SER A 202 15.49 -5.77 -26.75
CA SER A 202 16.48 -4.70 -26.62
C SER A 202 16.47 -4.20 -25.18
N LEU A 203 17.60 -4.29 -24.46
CA LEU A 203 17.73 -3.79 -23.09
C LEU A 203 17.29 -2.33 -22.97
N MET A 204 17.61 -1.50 -23.98
CA MET A 204 17.20 -0.10 -24.04
C MET A 204 15.66 0.05 -24.04
N LEU A 205 14.94 -0.79 -24.80
CA LEU A 205 13.47 -0.76 -24.83
C LEU A 205 12.88 -1.22 -23.49
N CYS A 206 13.45 -2.25 -22.85
CA CYS A 206 13.02 -2.69 -21.53
C CYS A 206 13.20 -1.60 -20.46
N LEU A 207 14.33 -0.89 -20.50
CA LEU A 207 14.60 0.22 -19.58
C LEU A 207 13.67 1.42 -19.83
N LEU A 208 13.43 1.77 -21.09
CA LEU A 208 12.49 2.85 -21.44
C LEU A 208 11.07 2.52 -20.96
N TYR A 209 10.64 1.27 -21.13
CA TYR A 209 9.35 0.82 -20.64
C TYR A 209 9.26 0.88 -19.10
N PHE A 210 10.29 0.41 -18.39
CA PHE A 210 10.36 0.56 -16.93
C PHE A 210 10.25 2.03 -16.49
N ILE A 211 11.02 2.93 -17.12
CA ILE A 211 10.98 4.37 -16.81
C ILE A 211 9.58 4.93 -17.02
N LEU A 212 8.93 4.62 -18.15
CA LEU A 212 7.58 5.10 -18.45
C LEU A 212 6.57 4.66 -17.38
N VAL A 213 6.55 3.36 -17.05
CA VAL A 213 5.62 2.81 -16.07
C VAL A 213 5.92 3.33 -14.66
N PHE A 214 7.20 3.51 -14.32
CA PHE A 214 7.60 4.10 -13.04
C PHE A 214 7.16 5.57 -12.91
N LEU A 215 7.19 6.34 -14.01
CA LEU A 215 6.64 7.70 -14.04
C LEU A 215 5.11 7.70 -13.87
N ILE A 216 4.41 6.73 -14.46
CA ILE A 216 2.97 6.53 -14.24
C ILE A 216 2.72 6.21 -12.76
N GLU A 217 3.51 5.32 -12.16
CA GLU A 217 3.41 4.97 -10.73
C GLU A 217 3.54 6.21 -9.84
N LEU A 218 4.59 7.00 -10.06
CA LEU A 218 4.84 8.24 -9.35
C LEU A 218 3.64 9.18 -9.44
N PHE A 219 2.99 9.28 -10.59
CA PHE A 219 1.80 10.10 -10.77
C PHE A 219 0.56 9.53 -10.04
N LEU A 220 0.33 8.21 -10.13
CA LEU A 220 -0.84 7.56 -9.53
C LEU A 220 -0.85 7.66 -8.01
N VAL A 221 0.30 7.54 -7.35
CA VAL A 221 0.40 7.59 -5.87
C VAL A 221 0.65 9.00 -5.32
N SER A 222 0.69 10.01 -6.18
CA SER A 222 0.95 11.42 -5.83
C SER A 222 -0.27 12.32 -6.08
N PRO A 223 -1.28 12.26 -5.22
CA PRO A 223 -2.51 13.04 -5.40
C PRO A 223 -2.27 14.55 -5.40
N ASP A 224 -1.27 15.03 -4.66
CA ASP A 224 -0.87 16.45 -4.60
C ASP A 224 -0.36 16.99 -5.94
N VAL A 225 0.27 16.14 -6.74
CA VAL A 225 0.75 16.48 -8.09
C VAL A 225 -0.43 16.44 -9.06
N ALA A 226 -1.25 15.39 -8.97
CA ALA A 226 -2.43 15.25 -9.82
C ALA A 226 -3.44 16.40 -9.63
N ASP A 227 -3.65 16.86 -8.40
CA ASP A 227 -4.57 17.97 -8.07
C ASP A 227 -4.11 19.31 -8.66
N LYS A 228 -2.79 19.49 -8.86
CA LYS A 228 -2.22 20.68 -9.54
C LYS A 228 -2.35 20.63 -11.06
N ILE A 229 -2.44 19.43 -11.63
CA ILE A 229 -2.47 19.21 -13.08
C ILE A 229 -3.91 19.19 -13.60
N PHE A 230 -4.83 18.59 -12.85
CA PHE A 230 -6.21 18.48 -13.29
C PHE A 230 -6.97 19.81 -13.16
N PRO A 231 -7.90 20.09 -14.09
CA PRO A 231 -8.70 21.30 -14.05
C PRO A 231 -9.88 21.22 -13.04
N TRP A 232 -9.94 20.17 -12.22
CA TRP A 232 -10.97 19.97 -11.20
C TRP A 232 -10.32 19.60 -9.86
N ASN A 233 -11.02 19.91 -8.78
CA ASN A 233 -10.55 19.62 -7.43
C ASN A 233 -10.72 18.13 -7.10
N LEU A 234 -9.61 17.42 -6.92
CA LEU A 234 -9.60 16.00 -6.56
C LEU A 234 -10.16 15.73 -5.15
N ARG A 235 -10.22 16.75 -4.29
CA ARG A 235 -10.75 16.65 -2.91
C ARG A 235 -12.28 16.57 -2.84
N THR A 236 -12.94 16.26 -3.95
CA THR A 236 -14.41 16.14 -4.05
C THR A 236 -14.76 14.80 -4.69
N ILE A 237 -15.91 14.22 -4.32
CA ILE A 237 -16.38 12.95 -4.94
C ILE A 237 -16.39 13.05 -6.46
N ASN A 238 -16.95 14.13 -7.00
CA ASN A 238 -17.09 14.33 -8.44
C ASN A 238 -15.72 14.52 -9.12
N GLY A 239 -14.81 15.30 -8.53
CA GLY A 239 -13.47 15.47 -9.07
C GLY A 239 -12.66 14.18 -9.04
N TYR A 240 -12.76 13.40 -7.97
CA TYR A 240 -12.15 12.07 -7.89
C TYR A 240 -12.73 11.12 -8.95
N LEU A 241 -14.06 11.05 -9.11
CA LEU A 241 -14.67 10.21 -10.15
C LEU A 241 -14.19 10.59 -11.56
N LYS A 242 -14.02 11.89 -11.83
CA LYS A 242 -13.42 12.36 -13.10
C LYS A 242 -11.97 11.90 -13.26
N SER A 243 -11.17 11.90 -12.19
CA SER A 243 -9.78 11.40 -12.28
C SER A 243 -9.68 9.89 -12.47
N VAL A 244 -10.65 9.11 -11.99
CA VAL A 244 -10.71 7.66 -12.27
C VAL A 244 -10.73 7.39 -13.78
N PHE A 245 -11.42 8.23 -14.58
CA PHE A 245 -11.41 8.12 -16.04
C PHE A 245 -10.04 8.41 -16.68
N ILE A 246 -9.09 8.96 -15.95
CA ILE A 246 -7.70 9.15 -16.39
C ILE A 246 -6.79 8.06 -15.82
N TYR A 247 -6.93 7.74 -14.54
CA TYR A 247 -6.12 6.72 -13.87
C TYR A 247 -6.33 5.33 -14.46
N VAL A 248 -7.56 4.93 -14.77
CA VAL A 248 -7.84 3.60 -15.35
C VAL A 248 -7.18 3.41 -16.72
N PRO A 249 -7.28 4.36 -17.68
CA PRO A 249 -6.48 4.29 -18.91
C PRO A 249 -4.98 4.28 -18.68
N LEU A 250 -4.45 5.08 -17.74
CA LEU A 250 -3.00 5.11 -17.46
C LEU A 250 -2.47 3.75 -16.98
N VAL A 251 -3.18 3.10 -16.05
CA VAL A 251 -2.86 1.73 -15.61
C VAL A 251 -2.98 0.76 -16.81
N SER A 252 -4.01 0.92 -17.64
CA SER A 252 -4.22 0.10 -18.83
C SER A 252 -3.13 0.29 -19.89
N VAL A 253 -2.51 1.48 -20.02
CA VAL A 253 -1.39 1.71 -20.94
C VAL A 253 -0.17 0.88 -20.53
N GLY A 254 0.12 0.80 -19.23
CA GLY A 254 1.14 -0.11 -18.71
C GLY A 254 0.92 -1.55 -19.15
N TYR A 255 -0.33 -2.02 -19.07
CA TYR A 255 -0.73 -3.37 -19.49
C TYR A 255 -0.84 -3.56 -21.02
N GLY A 256 -1.23 -2.53 -21.75
CA GLY A 256 -1.33 -2.58 -23.22
C GLY A 256 0.04 -2.70 -23.87
N ILE A 257 1.04 -1.97 -23.36
CA ILE A 257 2.43 -2.11 -23.80
C ILE A 257 2.94 -3.54 -23.51
N PHE A 258 2.53 -4.14 -22.37
CA PHE A 258 2.83 -5.53 -22.06
C PHE A 258 2.37 -6.50 -23.18
N LEU A 259 1.12 -6.39 -23.63
CA LEU A 259 0.57 -7.28 -24.65
C LEU A 259 1.35 -7.23 -25.98
N VAL A 260 1.90 -6.06 -26.32
CA VAL A 260 2.76 -5.88 -27.49
C VAL A 260 4.11 -6.58 -27.32
N PHE A 261 4.73 -6.51 -26.12
CA PHE A 261 6.03 -7.17 -25.85
C PHE A 261 5.95 -8.70 -25.84
N GLU A 262 4.81 -9.27 -25.45
CA GLU A 262 4.56 -10.72 -25.50
C GLU A 262 4.06 -11.19 -26.88
N GLY A 263 3.89 -10.27 -27.85
CA GLY A 263 3.41 -10.59 -29.20
C GLY A 263 1.97 -11.12 -29.24
N VAL A 264 1.16 -10.77 -28.23
CA VAL A 264 -0.25 -11.16 -28.13
C VAL A 264 -1.13 -10.30 -29.05
N ILE A 265 -0.67 -9.07 -29.35
CA ILE A 265 -1.24 -8.11 -30.30
C ILE A 265 -0.11 -7.65 -31.21
#